data_AF-A0A6P3Y5A2-F1
#
_entry.id   AF-A0A6P3Y5A2-F1
#
_cell.length_a   1.000
_cell.length_b   1.000
_cell.length_c   1.000
_cell.angle_alpha   90.00
_cell.angle_beta   90.00
_cell.angle_gamma   90.00
#
_symmetry.space_group_name_H-M   'P 1'
#
loop_
_entity.id
_entity.type
_entity.pdbx_description
1 polymer ?
#
loop_
_entity_poly.entity_id
_entity_poly.type
_entity_poly.pdbx_seq_one_letter_code
_entity_poly.pdbx_strand_id
1 'polypeptide(L)'
;MLPRGKRVPSSHRLSTRRNNDCVQSANETEVTLPAIYEPVGLAPTNLTISDEHFAILVWNPCVDSERYHLDPHLYKDEAWRLLANGSVYRPEAEVDEDRFLNYNQYCLARTRNYTYPEYLVFYCEEAYPDDENSEVVYSYGMIASLPFLVTTYVVYWLLPELGNLHGLTLRGYVGCLTVAYSVLTAAQLTPQDWIAIEGCIAIAFIIHFSFLASFFWLNVMCFDIWWTFGGFRSLQGSVKQRERKKFIIYSIYAWGCATVLTVVCAIMDFVPTVPKTFIRPEFGHVRCWYTTDEARAVYFYGPMSVTVICNICLFISTALKILRHQKDTDHHLRGSESRRHDDNKQWFNLYLKLFIVMGINWSMEIISWLFKSAPAYVWYLSDLTNTLQGVIIFIIFVWKDKIKRLLLKRFGCQEQGLFSRNSTRSGCHSTVSRTCTTTSGGLPLQEKINPYQTNCRSKNSSDETDCP
;
A
#
# COMPACT_ATOMS: atom_id res chain seq x y z
N MET A 1 66.02 39.77 13.08
CA MET A 1 65.21 39.99 14.31
C MET A 1 64.42 38.73 14.59
N LEU A 2 64.63 38.15 15.77
CA LEU A 2 63.84 37.05 16.35
C LEU A 2 62.53 37.61 16.96
N PRO A 3 61.47 36.81 17.18
CA PRO A 3 61.44 35.78 18.25
C PRO A 3 60.97 34.41 17.71
N ARG A 4 61.66 33.28 17.89
CA ARG A 4 61.81 32.42 19.10
C ARG A 4 60.57 32.40 20.00
N GLY A 5 59.79 31.31 19.89
CA GLY A 5 58.72 30.95 20.81
C GLY A 5 58.40 29.45 20.79
N LYS A 6 59.15 28.70 21.60
CA LYS A 6 58.79 27.47 22.34
C LYS A 6 58.24 26.21 21.62
N ARG A 7 58.98 25.13 21.83
CA ARG A 7 58.60 23.71 21.70
C ARG A 7 57.83 23.29 22.97
N VAL A 8 56.59 22.81 22.88
CA VAL A 8 55.94 21.89 23.85
C VAL A 8 54.75 21.18 23.15
N PRO A 9 54.30 20.00 23.63
CA PRO A 9 53.93 18.87 22.81
C PRO A 9 52.42 18.70 22.73
N SER A 10 51.91 18.23 21.60
CA SER A 10 50.52 17.77 21.57
C SER A 10 50.39 16.65 20.56
N SER A 11 50.37 15.44 21.10
CA SER A 11 49.66 14.28 20.58
C SER A 11 48.33 14.69 19.95
N HIS A 12 48.14 14.45 18.65
CA HIS A 12 46.89 14.73 17.95
C HIS A 12 46.19 13.40 17.64
N ARG A 13 45.06 13.16 18.33
CA ARG A 13 44.26 11.92 18.31
C ARG A 13 42.93 12.14 17.58
N LEU A 14 42.45 11.06 16.94
CA LEU A 14 41.24 10.94 16.11
C LEU A 14 39.91 11.23 16.86
N SER A 15 38.87 11.67 16.12
CA SER A 15 37.61 12.22 16.66
C SER A 15 36.39 11.26 16.63
N THR A 16 35.41 11.48 17.52
CA THR A 16 34.12 10.78 17.62
C THR A 16 32.94 11.73 17.97
N ARG A 17 31.78 11.50 17.34
CA ARG A 17 30.55 12.32 17.24
C ARG A 17 29.88 12.82 18.56
N ARG A 18 29.53 14.12 18.66
CA ARG A 18 28.33 14.62 19.41
C ARG A 18 27.88 16.02 18.91
N ASN A 19 26.61 16.15 18.51
CA ASN A 19 25.87 17.42 18.26
C ASN A 19 26.49 18.43 17.28
N ASN A 20 26.58 18.12 15.98
CA ASN A 20 27.15 18.98 14.92
C ASN A 20 28.58 19.50 15.14
N ASP A 21 29.19 19.17 16.27
CA ASP A 21 30.60 19.44 16.58
C ASP A 21 31.41 18.13 16.54
N CYS A 22 32.60 18.22 15.92
CA CYS A 22 33.59 17.15 15.96
C CYS A 22 34.20 17.09 17.37
N VAL A 23 33.82 16.09 18.17
CA VAL A 23 34.34 15.94 19.55
C VAL A 23 35.48 14.91 19.59
N GLN A 24 36.50 15.19 20.39
CA GLN A 24 37.65 14.30 20.60
C GLN A 24 37.23 12.96 21.25
N SER A 25 37.72 11.82 20.75
CA SER A 25 37.52 10.53 21.42
C SER A 25 38.47 10.43 22.62
N ALA A 26 37.90 10.32 23.83
CA ALA A 26 38.67 10.34 25.08
C ALA A 26 39.26 8.96 25.48
N ASN A 27 38.87 7.86 24.82
CA ASN A 27 39.33 6.52 25.18
C ASN A 27 39.87 5.75 23.98
N GLU A 28 41.17 5.45 24.04
CA GLU A 28 41.87 4.52 23.16
C GLU A 28 41.39 3.10 23.40
N THR A 29 40.68 2.53 22.43
CA THR A 29 40.66 1.09 22.17
C THR A 29 41.02 0.93 20.71
N GLU A 30 42.12 0.21 20.42
CA GLU A 30 42.68 -0.12 19.10
C GLU A 30 41.67 0.01 17.96
N VAL A 31 41.75 1.10 17.18
CA VAL A 31 40.97 1.27 15.96
C VAL A 31 41.91 1.12 14.79
N THR A 32 41.65 0.13 13.94
CA THR A 32 42.36 -0.09 12.67
C THR A 32 41.99 1.00 11.67
N LEU A 33 42.99 1.76 11.26
CA LEU A 33 42.90 2.73 10.17
C LEU A 33 42.75 1.99 8.82
N PRO A 34 42.05 2.57 7.83
CA PRO A 34 41.81 1.91 6.55
C PRO A 34 43.13 1.64 5.79
N ALA A 35 43.14 0.55 5.01
CA ALA A 35 44.29 0.20 4.17
C ALA A 35 44.47 1.20 3.02
N ILE A 36 45.73 1.51 2.70
CA ILE A 36 46.11 2.46 1.65
C ILE A 36 46.50 1.69 0.38
N TYR A 37 46.02 2.14 -0.77
CA TYR A 37 46.27 1.51 -2.08
C TYR A 37 47.07 2.43 -3.01
N GLU A 38 47.85 1.85 -3.92
CA GLU A 38 48.51 2.63 -4.96
C GLU A 38 47.49 3.17 -5.99
N PRO A 39 47.64 4.42 -6.47
CA PRO A 39 46.75 4.98 -7.49
C PRO A 39 46.79 4.20 -8.82
N VAL A 40 47.93 3.54 -9.10
CA VAL A 40 48.14 2.74 -10.31
C VAL A 40 48.15 1.27 -9.91
N GLY A 41 47.27 0.46 -10.51
CA GLY A 41 47.21 -0.99 -10.26
C GLY A 41 46.49 -1.42 -8.97
N LEU A 42 46.10 -0.48 -8.09
CA LEU A 42 45.29 -0.74 -6.88
C LEU A 42 45.87 -1.83 -5.95
N ALA A 43 47.19 -1.96 -5.91
CA ALA A 43 47.87 -2.86 -4.99
C ALA A 43 47.86 -2.26 -3.57
N PRO A 44 47.67 -3.06 -2.52
CA PRO A 44 47.78 -2.58 -1.14
C PRO A 44 49.22 -2.15 -0.86
N THR A 45 49.38 -0.98 -0.25
CA THR A 45 50.68 -0.45 0.16
C THR A 45 51.02 -0.90 1.58
N ASN A 46 52.31 -0.88 1.92
CA ASN A 46 52.79 -1.06 3.30
C ASN A 46 52.71 0.24 4.12
N LEU A 47 52.05 1.28 3.60
CA LEU A 47 51.92 2.56 4.28
C LEU A 47 50.82 2.44 5.34
N THR A 48 51.14 2.92 6.54
CA THR A 48 50.16 3.08 7.62
C THR A 48 49.80 4.54 7.76
N ILE A 49 48.52 4.85 7.96
CA ILE A 49 48.05 6.19 8.28
C ILE A 49 48.73 6.61 9.60
N SER A 50 49.74 7.46 9.48
CA SER A 50 50.60 7.94 10.54
C SER A 50 50.98 9.38 10.22
N ASP A 51 51.24 10.19 11.24
CA ASP A 51 51.60 11.61 11.08
C ASP A 51 52.88 11.82 10.24
N GLU A 52 53.66 10.76 9.99
CA GLU A 52 54.85 10.79 9.13
C GLU A 52 54.52 10.72 7.64
N HIS A 53 53.40 10.11 7.26
CA HIS A 53 53.04 9.86 5.86
C HIS A 53 51.78 10.61 5.43
N PHE A 54 50.87 10.90 6.36
CA PHE A 54 49.62 11.61 6.10
C PHE A 54 49.45 12.73 7.12
N ALA A 55 49.11 13.92 6.64
CA ALA A 55 48.64 14.98 7.51
C ALA A 55 47.15 14.75 7.80
N ILE A 56 46.79 14.52 9.06
CA ILE A 56 45.40 14.39 9.47
C ILE A 56 44.83 15.80 9.68
N LEU A 57 43.96 16.24 8.76
CA LEU A 57 43.21 17.48 8.90
C LEU A 57 41.83 17.21 9.49
N VAL A 58 41.47 17.98 10.53
CA VAL A 58 40.11 18.00 11.05
C VAL A 58 39.35 19.11 10.33
N TRP A 59 38.49 18.71 9.40
CA TRP A 59 37.69 19.63 8.60
C TRP A 59 36.29 19.05 8.36
N ASN A 60 35.31 19.93 8.19
CA ASN A 60 33.98 19.57 7.74
C ASN A 60 33.82 19.96 6.26
N PRO A 61 33.84 19.00 5.32
CA PRO A 61 33.71 19.32 3.90
C PRO A 61 32.32 19.90 3.56
N CYS A 62 31.28 19.57 4.34
CA CYS A 62 29.88 19.93 4.05
C CYS A 62 29.38 20.91 5.10
N VAL A 63 29.80 22.17 4.98
CA VAL A 63 29.37 23.25 5.89
C VAL A 63 27.91 23.62 5.63
N ASP A 64 27.48 23.59 4.36
CA ASP A 64 26.17 24.06 3.89
C ASP A 64 25.38 22.99 3.07
N SER A 65 25.78 21.72 3.14
CA SER A 65 25.19 20.62 2.36
C SER A 65 24.97 19.38 3.20
N GLU A 66 24.03 18.53 2.80
CA GLU A 66 23.84 17.23 3.44
C GLU A 66 25.04 16.31 3.21
N ARG A 67 25.30 15.44 4.19
CA ARG A 67 26.42 14.51 4.17
C ARG A 67 25.89 13.12 3.83
N TYR A 68 26.42 12.55 2.76
CA TYR A 68 26.22 11.15 2.44
C TYR A 68 27.39 10.33 3.00
N HIS A 69 27.15 9.08 3.42
CA HIS A 69 28.21 8.17 3.88
C HIS A 69 28.19 6.87 3.09
N LEU A 70 29.38 6.38 2.75
CA LEU A 70 29.56 5.12 2.03
C LEU A 70 29.64 3.96 3.02
N ASP A 71 28.73 3.00 2.90
CA ASP A 71 28.70 1.76 3.68
C ASP A 71 28.94 0.52 2.77
N PRO A 72 30.22 0.11 2.63
CA PRO A 72 30.60 -0.99 1.74
C PRO A 72 30.13 -2.36 2.25
N HIS A 73 29.63 -2.46 3.49
CA HIS A 73 29.11 -3.71 4.04
C HIS A 73 27.65 -3.94 3.65
N LEU A 74 26.91 -2.88 3.40
CA LEU A 74 25.49 -2.89 3.04
C LEU A 74 25.29 -2.87 1.52
N TYR A 75 26.05 -2.04 0.82
CA TYR A 75 25.94 -1.84 -0.61
C TYR A 75 27.29 -2.11 -1.29
N LYS A 76 27.33 -3.08 -2.20
CA LYS A 76 28.58 -3.45 -2.91
C LYS A 76 29.09 -2.31 -3.78
N ASP A 77 28.16 -1.51 -4.29
CA ASP A 77 28.37 -0.32 -5.10
C ASP A 77 28.97 0.86 -4.31
N GLU A 78 28.85 0.85 -2.98
CA GLU A 78 29.47 1.82 -2.08
C GLU A 78 30.87 1.39 -1.61
N ALA A 79 31.44 0.35 -2.22
CA ALA A 79 32.83 -0.02 -2.01
C ALA A 79 33.75 1.18 -2.26
N TRP A 80 34.71 1.40 -1.35
CA TRP A 80 35.67 2.48 -1.47
C TRP A 80 37.07 2.04 -1.07
N ARG A 81 38.09 2.74 -1.59
CA ARG A 81 39.50 2.50 -1.28
C ARG A 81 40.22 3.83 -1.10
N LEU A 82 40.99 3.96 -0.03
CA LEU A 82 41.85 5.12 0.17
C LEU A 82 43.15 4.96 -0.63
N LEU A 83 43.47 5.92 -1.47
CA LEU A 83 44.68 5.92 -2.29
C LEU A 83 45.83 6.65 -1.59
N ALA A 84 47.07 6.32 -1.97
CA ALA A 84 48.28 6.90 -1.39
C ALA A 84 48.43 8.41 -1.63
N ASN A 85 47.75 8.97 -2.63
CA ASN A 85 47.65 10.41 -2.88
C ASN A 85 46.60 11.11 -2.01
N GLY A 86 45.89 10.39 -1.13
CA GLY A 86 44.85 10.92 -0.26
C GLY A 86 43.46 11.06 -0.91
N SER A 87 43.28 10.64 -2.17
CA SER A 87 41.94 10.55 -2.77
C SER A 87 41.25 9.22 -2.41
N VAL A 88 39.93 9.22 -2.37
CA VAL A 88 39.13 8.00 -2.24
C VAL A 88 38.66 7.56 -3.62
N TYR A 89 38.88 6.28 -3.94
CA TYR A 89 38.44 5.65 -5.17
C TYR A 89 37.20 4.77 -4.93
N ARG A 90 36.17 4.98 -5.74
CA ARG A 90 34.89 4.26 -5.74
C ARG A 90 34.81 3.36 -6.99
N PRO A 91 35.21 2.08 -6.92
CA PRO A 91 35.26 1.19 -8.08
C PRO A 91 33.93 0.98 -8.81
N GLU A 92 32.82 0.98 -8.07
CA GLU A 92 31.49 0.61 -8.57
C GLU A 92 30.57 1.82 -8.78
N ALA A 93 31.11 3.05 -8.74
CA ALA A 93 30.32 4.25 -9.03
C ALA A 93 29.84 4.24 -10.49
N GLU A 94 28.55 4.52 -10.69
CA GLU A 94 27.87 4.48 -12.01
C GLU A 94 28.41 5.53 -12.99
N VAL A 95 28.83 6.69 -12.47
CA VAL A 95 29.37 7.81 -13.26
C VAL A 95 30.89 7.86 -13.11
N ASP A 96 31.62 7.96 -14.24
CA ASP A 96 33.09 7.96 -14.25
C ASP A 96 33.70 9.15 -13.49
N GLU A 97 33.06 10.32 -13.54
CA GLU A 97 33.50 11.53 -12.84
C GLU A 97 33.40 11.40 -11.31
N ASP A 98 32.47 10.57 -10.84
CA ASP A 98 32.25 10.28 -9.43
C ASP A 98 33.21 9.24 -8.86
N ARG A 99 34.00 8.55 -9.69
CA ARG A 99 34.88 7.49 -9.17
C ARG A 99 35.97 7.96 -8.22
N PHE A 100 36.26 9.26 -8.18
CA PHE A 100 37.32 9.82 -7.34
C PHE A 100 36.82 10.99 -6.49
N LEU A 101 37.02 10.89 -5.18
CA LEU A 101 36.81 11.98 -4.23
C LEU A 101 38.17 12.53 -3.78
N ASN A 102 38.39 13.83 -3.94
CA ASN A 102 39.60 14.49 -3.47
C ASN A 102 39.57 14.72 -1.95
N TYR A 103 40.75 14.92 -1.35
CA TYR A 103 40.92 15.09 0.09
C TYR A 103 40.09 16.22 0.74
N ASN A 104 39.60 17.18 -0.06
CA ASN A 104 38.77 18.29 0.39
C ASN A 104 37.26 18.02 0.28
N GLN A 105 36.84 16.97 -0.41
CA GLN A 105 35.44 16.63 -0.68
C GLN A 105 34.87 15.60 0.28
N TYR A 106 35.73 14.93 1.07
CA TYR A 106 35.31 13.90 2.01
C TYR A 106 35.93 14.08 3.40
N CYS A 107 35.34 13.44 4.40
CA CYS A 107 35.93 13.25 5.71
C CYS A 107 35.75 11.81 6.19
N LEU A 108 36.71 11.32 6.99
CA LEU A 108 36.62 10.03 7.64
C LEU A 108 36.04 10.23 9.04
N ALA A 109 34.92 9.57 9.32
CA ALA A 109 34.30 9.65 10.64
C ALA A 109 33.76 8.29 11.08
N ARG A 110 33.54 8.18 12.39
CA ARG A 110 32.95 7.00 13.02
C ARG A 110 31.59 7.37 13.61
N THR A 111 30.54 6.64 13.20
CA THR A 111 29.21 6.78 13.80
C THR A 111 29.12 6.02 15.12
N ARG A 112 28.34 6.54 16.08
CA ARG A 112 28.17 5.93 17.41
C ARG A 112 27.18 4.75 17.43
N ASN A 113 26.49 4.46 16.32
CA ASN A 113 25.43 3.44 16.27
C ASN A 113 25.68 2.37 15.18
N TYR A 114 25.68 1.12 15.66
CA TYR A 114 25.65 -0.24 15.08
C TYR A 114 26.60 -0.71 13.95
N THR A 115 27.22 -1.86 14.25
CA THR A 115 27.74 -2.94 13.38
C THR A 115 29.25 -2.95 13.03
N TYR A 116 29.89 -1.81 12.75
CA TYR A 116 31.29 -1.81 12.28
C TYR A 116 32.19 -0.86 13.08
N PRO A 117 33.37 -1.31 13.56
CA PRO A 117 34.30 -0.48 14.33
C PRO A 117 35.17 0.46 13.48
N GLU A 118 35.05 0.39 12.15
CA GLU A 118 35.90 1.08 11.18
C GLU A 118 35.47 2.52 10.86
N TYR A 119 36.35 3.24 10.16
CA TYR A 119 36.08 4.58 9.63
C TYR A 119 35.27 4.47 8.34
N LEU A 120 34.23 5.28 8.21
CA LEU A 120 33.47 5.43 6.98
C LEU A 120 33.82 6.75 6.28
N VAL A 121 33.67 6.78 4.97
CA VAL A 121 33.84 7.98 4.14
C VAL A 121 32.52 8.74 4.10
N PHE A 122 32.57 10.01 4.47
CA PHE A 122 31.46 10.95 4.32
C PHE A 122 31.83 11.98 3.27
N TYR A 123 30.96 12.26 2.30
CA TYR A 123 31.17 13.31 1.31
C TYR A 123 29.91 14.17 1.15
N CYS A 124 30.06 15.32 0.50
CA CYS A 124 28.95 16.25 0.32
C CYS A 124 28.14 15.83 -0.89
N GLU A 125 26.86 15.60 -0.67
CA GLU A 125 25.93 15.46 -1.77
C GLU A 125 25.64 16.87 -2.30
N GLU A 126 26.12 17.18 -3.51
CA GLU A 126 25.58 18.32 -4.23
C GLU A 126 24.13 17.98 -4.53
N ALA A 127 23.20 18.78 -4.01
CA ALA A 127 21.79 18.66 -4.34
C ALA A 127 21.61 18.89 -5.84
N TYR A 128 21.69 17.83 -6.64
CA TYR A 128 21.18 17.86 -7.98
C TYR A 128 19.67 18.15 -7.86
N PRO A 129 19.13 19.15 -8.57
CA PRO A 129 17.70 19.47 -8.51
C PRO A 129 16.82 18.42 -9.22
N ASP A 130 17.29 17.17 -9.33
CA ASP A 130 16.52 16.05 -9.86
C ASP A 130 16.30 15.01 -8.74
N ASP A 131 15.04 14.57 -8.66
CA ASP A 131 14.39 13.61 -7.73
C ASP A 131 13.87 14.06 -6.37
N GLU A 132 14.27 15.21 -5.80
CA GLU A 132 13.59 15.74 -4.60
C GLU A 132 12.11 16.07 -4.89
N ASN A 133 11.81 16.60 -6.09
CA ASN A 133 10.43 16.87 -6.49
C ASN A 133 9.61 15.58 -6.70
N SER A 134 10.23 14.48 -7.12
CA SER A 134 9.54 13.22 -7.39
C SER A 134 9.12 12.53 -6.08
N GLU A 135 10.07 12.34 -5.14
CA GLU A 135 9.79 11.69 -3.85
C GLU A 135 8.81 12.48 -2.99
N VAL A 136 8.93 13.81 -3.02
CA VAL A 136 8.01 14.72 -2.32
C VAL A 136 6.61 14.65 -2.94
N VAL A 137 6.48 14.66 -4.27
CA VAL A 137 5.19 14.52 -4.95
C VAL A 137 4.53 13.17 -4.65
N TYR A 138 5.31 12.08 -4.61
CA TYR A 138 4.77 10.75 -4.32
C TYR A 138 4.31 10.62 -2.86
N SER A 139 5.05 11.20 -1.93
CA SER A 139 4.67 11.27 -0.51
C SER A 139 3.36 12.05 -0.32
N TYR A 140 3.22 13.22 -0.96
CA TYR A 140 1.97 13.98 -0.92
C TYR A 140 0.80 13.25 -1.58
N GLY A 141 1.03 12.54 -2.68
CA GLY A 141 0.01 11.74 -3.37
C GLY A 141 -0.53 10.61 -2.49
N MET A 142 0.34 9.88 -1.80
CA MET A 142 -0.08 8.84 -0.86
C MET A 142 -0.86 9.41 0.34
N ILE A 143 -0.39 10.52 0.92
CA ILE A 143 -1.07 11.22 2.02
C ILE A 143 -2.47 11.66 1.59
N ALA A 144 -2.60 12.25 0.39
CA ALA A 144 -3.88 12.69 -0.15
C ALA A 144 -4.85 11.53 -0.42
N SER A 145 -4.33 10.36 -0.82
CA SER A 145 -5.13 9.17 -1.09
C SER A 145 -5.60 8.41 0.14
N LEU A 146 -4.87 8.50 1.26
CA LEU A 146 -5.13 7.74 2.47
C LEU A 146 -6.54 7.99 3.05
N PRO A 147 -7.06 9.23 3.15
CA PRO A 147 -8.43 9.50 3.60
C PRO A 147 -9.51 8.79 2.75
N PHE A 148 -9.31 8.66 1.44
CA PHE A 148 -10.26 7.97 0.55
C PHE A 148 -10.28 6.47 0.79
N LEU A 149 -9.11 5.89 1.07
CA LEU A 149 -8.98 4.48 1.41
C LEU A 149 -9.64 4.19 2.77
N VAL A 150 -9.37 5.01 3.78
CA VAL A 150 -10.03 4.94 5.11
C VAL A 150 -11.54 5.09 4.98
N THR A 151 -12.01 6.07 4.20
CA THR A 151 -13.45 6.26 3.96
C THR A 151 -14.07 5.01 3.33
N THR A 152 -13.38 4.38 2.38
CA THR A 152 -13.85 3.11 1.78
C THR A 152 -13.99 2.02 2.83
N TYR A 153 -13.00 1.84 3.70
CA TYR A 153 -13.06 0.87 4.79
C TYR A 153 -14.25 1.15 5.73
N VAL A 154 -14.41 2.41 6.16
CA VAL A 154 -15.49 2.84 7.07
C VAL A 154 -16.87 2.64 6.45
N VAL A 155 -17.09 3.05 5.19
CA VAL A 155 -18.37 2.88 4.49
C VAL A 155 -18.75 1.41 4.40
N TYR A 156 -17.81 0.54 4.03
CA TYR A 156 -18.07 -0.89 3.94
C TYR A 156 -18.36 -1.50 5.31
N TRP A 157 -17.77 -0.99 6.39
CA TRP A 157 -18.04 -1.44 7.75
C TRP A 157 -19.42 -1.00 8.27
N LEU A 158 -19.79 0.26 8.03
CA LEU A 158 -21.05 0.87 8.51
C LEU A 158 -22.31 0.34 7.83
N LEU A 159 -22.21 -0.11 6.58
CA LEU A 159 -23.35 -0.60 5.80
C LEU A 159 -23.51 -2.13 5.95
N PRO A 160 -24.44 -2.62 6.79
CA PRO A 160 -24.71 -4.05 6.92
C PRO A 160 -25.27 -4.67 5.63
N GLU A 161 -25.85 -3.87 4.73
CA GLU A 161 -26.31 -4.29 3.40
C GLU A 161 -25.14 -4.74 2.50
N LEU A 162 -23.91 -4.35 2.84
CA LEU A 162 -22.66 -4.81 2.20
C LEU A 162 -22.02 -5.98 2.97
N GLY A 163 -22.66 -6.51 4.01
CA GLY A 163 -22.17 -7.63 4.81
C GLY A 163 -22.27 -9.01 4.13
N ASN A 164 -22.40 -9.07 2.80
CA ASN A 164 -22.33 -10.31 2.04
C ASN A 164 -20.88 -10.80 1.94
N LEU A 165 -20.65 -12.03 1.47
CA LEU A 165 -19.31 -12.60 1.35
C LEU A 165 -18.33 -11.67 0.60
N HIS A 166 -18.77 -11.10 -0.53
CA HIS A 166 -17.98 -10.17 -1.37
C HIS A 166 -17.57 -8.89 -0.63
N GLY A 167 -18.45 -8.33 0.19
CA GLY A 167 -18.13 -7.15 0.99
C GLY A 167 -17.28 -7.49 2.20
N LEU A 168 -17.44 -8.67 2.82
CA LEU A 168 -16.58 -9.12 3.91
C LEU A 168 -15.12 -9.34 3.45
N THR A 169 -14.92 -9.98 2.30
CA THR A 169 -13.57 -10.15 1.73
C THR A 169 -12.96 -8.82 1.33
N LEU A 170 -13.77 -7.91 0.78
CA LEU A 170 -13.31 -6.56 0.43
C LEU A 170 -12.92 -5.72 1.65
N ARG A 171 -13.65 -5.85 2.78
CA ARG A 171 -13.25 -5.22 4.06
C ARG A 171 -11.87 -5.70 4.51
N GLY A 172 -11.60 -7.00 4.41
CA GLY A 172 -10.29 -7.57 4.71
C GLY A 172 -9.19 -6.97 3.83
N TYR A 173 -9.41 -6.96 2.51
CA TYR A 173 -8.50 -6.37 1.52
C TYR A 173 -8.21 -4.88 1.76
N VAL A 174 -9.26 -4.04 1.81
CA VAL A 174 -9.11 -2.58 2.01
C VAL A 174 -8.57 -2.28 3.39
N GLY A 175 -8.94 -3.06 4.41
CA GLY A 175 -8.41 -2.91 5.77
C GLY A 175 -6.90 -3.14 5.84
N CYS A 176 -6.40 -4.20 5.20
CA CYS A 176 -4.96 -4.47 5.12
C CYS A 176 -4.21 -3.34 4.41
N LEU A 177 -4.70 -2.87 3.26
CA LEU A 177 -4.08 -1.74 2.56
C LEU A 177 -4.13 -0.45 3.38
N THR A 178 -5.24 -0.20 4.10
CA THR A 178 -5.34 0.97 4.98
C THR A 178 -4.25 0.95 6.04
N VAL A 179 -4.06 -0.20 6.72
CA VAL A 179 -2.99 -0.36 7.71
C VAL A 179 -1.61 -0.19 7.07
N ALA A 180 -1.36 -0.85 5.92
CA ALA A 180 -0.08 -0.78 5.23
C ALA A 180 0.30 0.67 4.87
N TYR A 181 -0.58 1.40 4.17
CA TYR A 181 -0.30 2.77 3.77
C TYR A 181 -0.31 3.74 4.95
N SER A 182 -1.16 3.57 5.97
CA SER A 182 -1.12 4.43 7.16
C SER A 182 0.21 4.31 7.90
N VAL A 183 0.69 3.09 8.11
CA VAL A 183 1.95 2.83 8.81
C VAL A 183 3.15 3.28 7.96
N LEU A 184 3.10 3.05 6.65
CA LEU A 184 4.12 3.53 5.70
C LEU A 184 4.21 5.06 5.70
N THR A 185 3.08 5.75 5.57
CA THR A 185 3.04 7.23 5.63
C THR A 185 3.51 7.75 6.98
N ALA A 186 3.14 7.11 8.09
CA ALA A 186 3.63 7.50 9.41
C ALA A 186 5.16 7.33 9.54
N ALA A 187 5.72 6.26 8.97
CA ALA A 187 7.16 6.02 8.92
C ALA A 187 7.89 7.06 8.05
N GLN A 188 7.29 7.49 6.93
CA GLN A 188 7.86 8.50 6.03
C GLN A 188 7.81 9.92 6.62
N LEU A 189 6.75 10.25 7.38
CA LEU A 189 6.60 11.58 8.00
C LEU A 189 7.42 11.75 9.28
N THR A 190 7.84 10.65 9.89
CA THR A 190 8.60 10.69 11.15
C THR A 190 10.09 10.60 10.84
N PRO A 191 10.91 11.58 11.28
CA PRO A 191 12.36 11.49 11.11
C PRO A 191 12.90 10.19 11.72
N GLN A 192 13.76 9.48 10.99
CA GLN A 192 14.32 8.19 11.41
C GLN A 192 14.98 8.26 12.80
N ASP A 193 15.60 9.39 13.14
CA ASP A 193 16.26 9.64 14.44
C ASP A 193 15.30 9.60 15.64
N TRP A 194 13.98 9.76 15.42
CA TRP A 194 12.97 9.74 16.47
C TRP A 194 12.37 8.34 16.67
N ILE A 195 12.63 7.40 15.76
CA ILE A 195 12.11 6.04 15.81
C ILE A 195 13.17 5.14 16.44
N ALA A 196 12.84 4.54 17.59
CA ALA A 196 13.70 3.51 18.17
C ALA A 196 13.84 2.31 17.22
N ILE A 197 15.01 1.68 17.18
CA ILE A 197 15.30 0.54 16.28
C ILE A 197 14.25 -0.56 16.39
N GLU A 198 13.83 -0.91 17.62
CA GLU A 198 12.77 -1.90 17.86
C GLU A 198 11.43 -1.49 17.23
N GLY A 199 11.08 -0.20 17.31
CA GLY A 199 9.88 0.35 16.69
C GLY A 199 9.96 0.33 15.16
N CYS A 200 11.15 0.62 14.62
CA CYS A 200 11.43 0.59 13.18
C CYS A 200 11.28 -0.81 12.59
N ILE A 201 11.79 -1.82 13.30
CA ILE A 201 11.61 -3.24 12.99
C ILE A 201 10.12 -3.62 13.02
N ALA A 202 9.40 -3.22 14.08
CA ALA A 202 7.97 -3.51 14.21
C ALA A 202 7.16 -2.89 13.06
N ILE A 203 7.45 -1.64 12.69
CA ILE A 203 6.86 -0.94 11.54
C ILE A 203 7.09 -1.75 10.25
N ALA A 204 8.32 -2.18 9.99
CA ALA A 204 8.66 -2.94 8.79
C ALA A 204 7.86 -4.26 8.69
N PHE A 205 7.74 -5.00 9.80
CA PHE A 205 6.94 -6.22 9.85
C PHE A 205 5.44 -5.96 9.66
N ILE A 206 4.90 -4.89 10.25
CA ILE A 206 3.48 -4.52 10.08
C ILE A 206 3.18 -4.19 8.62
N ILE A 207 4.03 -3.39 7.97
CA ILE A 207 3.89 -3.03 6.56
C ILE A 207 3.99 -4.29 5.68
N HIS A 208 5.02 -5.12 5.90
CA HIS A 208 5.23 -6.37 5.18
C HIS A 208 4.02 -7.32 5.27
N PHE A 209 3.58 -7.62 6.50
CA PHE A 209 2.42 -8.48 6.74
C PHE A 209 1.15 -7.93 6.10
N SER A 210 0.90 -6.62 6.24
CA SER A 210 -0.32 -5.98 5.76
C SER A 210 -0.40 -5.99 4.23
N PHE A 211 0.71 -5.72 3.53
CA PHE A 211 0.75 -5.85 2.08
C PHE A 211 0.52 -7.30 1.65
N LEU A 212 1.28 -8.28 2.20
CA LEU A 212 1.08 -9.69 1.85
C LEU A 212 -0.36 -10.17 2.08
N ALA A 213 -0.94 -9.83 3.23
CA ALA A 213 -2.32 -10.16 3.55
C ALA A 213 -3.30 -9.57 2.52
N SER A 214 -3.09 -8.32 2.07
CA SER A 214 -3.91 -7.71 1.02
C SER A 214 -3.84 -8.49 -0.30
N PHE A 215 -2.68 -9.01 -0.70
CA PHE A 215 -2.55 -9.83 -1.90
C PHE A 215 -3.27 -11.17 -1.78
N PHE A 216 -3.17 -11.83 -0.63
CA PHE A 216 -3.93 -13.06 -0.41
C PHE A 216 -5.44 -12.81 -0.35
N TRP A 217 -5.89 -11.69 0.21
CA TRP A 217 -7.30 -11.29 0.15
C TRP A 217 -7.76 -11.03 -1.29
N LEU A 218 -6.93 -10.38 -2.11
CA LEU A 218 -7.20 -10.20 -3.53
C LEU A 218 -7.29 -11.56 -4.24
N ASN A 219 -6.39 -12.49 -3.92
CA ASN A 219 -6.42 -13.85 -4.45
C ASN A 219 -7.68 -14.63 -4.06
N VAL A 220 -8.11 -14.52 -2.81
CA VAL A 220 -9.40 -15.05 -2.34
C VAL A 220 -10.57 -14.47 -3.13
N MET A 221 -10.58 -13.16 -3.37
CA MET A 221 -11.65 -12.50 -4.14
C MET A 221 -11.71 -13.03 -5.58
N CYS A 222 -10.56 -13.23 -6.23
CA CYS A 222 -10.48 -13.81 -7.57
C CYS A 222 -10.97 -15.26 -7.58
N PHE A 223 -10.53 -16.05 -6.59
CA PHE A 223 -10.91 -17.45 -6.45
C PHE A 223 -12.42 -17.61 -6.18
N ASP A 224 -13.01 -16.80 -5.31
CA ASP A 224 -14.45 -16.91 -5.01
C ASP A 224 -15.31 -16.60 -6.23
N ILE A 225 -14.93 -15.63 -7.06
CA ILE A 225 -15.63 -15.40 -8.33
C ILE A 225 -15.48 -16.62 -9.24
N TRP A 226 -14.26 -17.08 -9.47
CA TRP A 226 -13.99 -18.22 -10.35
C TRP A 226 -14.78 -19.46 -9.93
N TRP A 227 -14.83 -19.72 -8.62
CA TRP A 227 -15.62 -20.79 -8.02
C TRP A 227 -17.12 -20.57 -8.20
N THR A 228 -17.58 -19.34 -8.00
CA THR A 228 -18.99 -18.95 -8.13
C THR A 228 -19.52 -19.15 -9.56
N PHE A 229 -18.74 -18.80 -10.59
CA PHE A 229 -19.12 -19.03 -11.99
C PHE A 229 -18.86 -20.45 -12.49
N GLY A 230 -18.10 -21.26 -11.76
CA GLY A 230 -17.82 -22.65 -12.10
C GLY A 230 -18.98 -23.63 -11.88
N GLY A 231 -20.17 -23.16 -11.50
CA GLY A 231 -21.34 -24.03 -11.30
C GLY A 231 -21.26 -24.95 -10.06
N PHE A 232 -20.19 -24.90 -9.27
CA PHE A 232 -19.99 -25.71 -8.04
C PHE A 232 -20.83 -25.23 -6.84
N ARG A 233 -22.09 -24.90 -7.07
CA ARG A 233 -23.04 -24.56 -6.01
C ARG A 233 -23.92 -25.79 -5.70
N SER A 234 -23.56 -26.50 -4.62
CA SER A 234 -24.49 -27.43 -3.96
C SER A 234 -25.79 -26.70 -3.61
N LEU A 235 -26.92 -27.32 -3.97
CA LEU A 235 -28.30 -26.85 -3.83
C LEU A 235 -28.85 -26.98 -2.40
N GLN A 236 -28.05 -27.44 -1.43
CA GLN A 236 -28.56 -27.88 -0.12
C GLN A 236 -27.99 -27.02 1.03
N GLY A 237 -28.89 -26.36 1.79
CA GLY A 237 -28.58 -25.62 3.03
C GLY A 237 -28.85 -24.11 3.00
N SER A 238 -28.80 -23.46 4.18
CA SER A 238 -28.98 -22.00 4.32
C SER A 238 -27.81 -21.22 3.70
N VAL A 239 -28.11 -20.33 2.75
CA VAL A 239 -27.12 -19.52 1.99
C VAL A 239 -26.19 -18.74 2.94
N LYS A 240 -26.75 -18.14 3.99
CA LYS A 240 -26.01 -17.32 4.97
C LYS A 240 -24.99 -18.13 5.77
N GLN A 241 -25.35 -19.36 6.17
CA GLN A 241 -24.44 -20.24 6.90
C GLN A 241 -23.28 -20.72 6.02
N ARG A 242 -23.57 -21.03 4.75
CA ARG A 242 -22.56 -21.40 3.75
C ARG A 242 -21.58 -20.26 3.49
N GLU A 243 -22.06 -19.05 3.30
CA GLU A 243 -21.22 -17.85 3.11
C GLU A 243 -20.34 -17.58 4.33
N ARG A 244 -20.88 -17.73 5.54
CA ARG A 244 -20.09 -17.58 6.78
C ARG A 244 -18.98 -18.64 6.87
N LYS A 245 -19.27 -19.91 6.56
CA LYS A 245 -18.26 -20.98 6.56
C LYS A 245 -17.17 -20.73 5.52
N LYS A 246 -17.55 -20.28 4.31
CA LYS A 246 -16.60 -19.88 3.27
C LYS A 246 -15.70 -18.74 3.74
N PHE A 247 -16.28 -17.69 4.33
CA PHE A 247 -15.51 -16.55 4.84
C PHE A 247 -14.49 -16.96 5.89
N ILE A 248 -14.84 -17.87 6.80
CA ILE A 248 -13.90 -18.39 7.81
C ILE A 248 -12.72 -19.11 7.13
N ILE A 249 -13.00 -19.99 6.17
CA ILE A 249 -11.94 -20.70 5.43
C ILE A 249 -11.04 -19.72 4.67
N TYR A 250 -11.64 -18.75 3.99
CA TYR A 250 -10.92 -17.70 3.27
C TYR A 250 -10.06 -16.83 4.19
N SER A 251 -10.57 -16.51 5.39
CA SER A 251 -9.82 -15.76 6.40
C SER A 251 -8.62 -16.56 6.90
N ILE A 252 -8.80 -17.85 7.21
CA ILE A 252 -7.71 -18.73 7.65
C ILE A 252 -6.63 -18.82 6.56
N TYR A 253 -7.02 -18.93 5.30
CA TYR A 253 -6.07 -18.92 4.17
C TYR A 253 -5.31 -17.60 4.08
N ALA A 254 -6.02 -16.47 3.98
CA ALA A 254 -5.38 -15.18 3.71
C ALA A 254 -4.47 -14.73 4.86
N TRP A 255 -4.97 -14.79 6.10
CA TRP A 255 -4.18 -14.43 7.27
C TRP A 255 -3.09 -15.46 7.57
N GLY A 256 -3.40 -16.76 7.40
CA GLY A 256 -2.46 -17.84 7.65
C GLY A 256 -1.26 -17.79 6.72
N CYS A 257 -1.48 -17.65 5.41
CA CYS A 257 -0.39 -17.54 4.43
C CYS A 257 0.48 -16.30 4.68
N ALA A 258 -0.12 -15.14 4.94
CA ALA A 258 0.63 -13.93 5.28
C ALA A 258 1.45 -14.11 6.56
N THR A 259 0.86 -14.70 7.61
CA THR A 259 1.53 -14.96 8.88
C THR A 259 2.71 -15.91 8.70
N VAL A 260 2.52 -17.02 7.97
CA VAL A 260 3.59 -18.00 7.73
C VAL A 260 4.77 -17.35 7.03
N LEU A 261 4.53 -16.56 5.97
CA LEU A 261 5.60 -15.85 5.26
C LEU A 261 6.29 -14.81 6.15
N THR A 262 5.53 -14.05 6.94
CA THR A 262 6.08 -13.08 7.89
C THR A 262 6.92 -13.76 8.98
N VAL A 263 6.48 -14.91 9.49
CA VAL A 263 7.24 -15.72 10.47
C VAL A 263 8.52 -16.26 9.85
N VAL A 264 8.50 -16.71 8.59
CA VAL A 264 9.72 -17.10 7.86
C VAL A 264 10.68 -15.93 7.78
N CYS A 265 10.22 -14.72 7.44
CA CYS A 265 11.06 -13.52 7.45
C CYS A 265 11.65 -13.27 8.84
N ALA A 266 10.85 -13.35 9.91
CA ALA A 266 11.32 -13.14 11.27
C ALA A 266 12.35 -14.20 11.72
N ILE A 267 12.16 -15.47 11.35
CA ILE A 267 13.13 -16.53 11.62
C ILE A 267 14.44 -16.24 10.90
N MET A 268 14.39 -15.85 9.63
CA MET A 268 15.60 -15.54 8.85
C MET A 268 16.34 -14.31 9.38
N ASP A 269 15.63 -13.37 10.00
CA ASP A 269 16.21 -12.14 10.56
C ASP A 269 16.81 -12.35 11.96
N PHE A 270 16.09 -13.02 12.86
CA PHE A 270 16.47 -13.12 14.27
C PHE A 270 17.26 -14.38 14.64
N VAL A 271 17.25 -15.43 13.82
CA VAL A 271 17.90 -16.69 14.20
C VAL A 271 19.40 -16.65 13.83
N PRO A 272 20.30 -16.61 14.82
CA PRO A 272 21.74 -16.47 14.58
C PRO A 272 22.37 -17.71 13.94
N THR A 273 21.71 -18.88 14.02
CA THR A 273 22.19 -20.14 13.43
C THR A 273 22.03 -20.21 11.91
N VAL A 274 21.29 -19.28 11.29
CA VAL A 274 21.17 -19.21 9.83
C VAL A 274 22.53 -18.77 9.26
N PRO A 275 23.17 -19.55 8.38
CA PRO A 275 24.46 -19.16 7.79
C PRO A 275 24.38 -17.80 7.11
N LYS A 276 25.41 -16.96 7.26
CA LYS A 276 25.52 -15.64 6.59
C LYS A 276 25.50 -15.71 5.06
N THR A 277 25.59 -16.91 4.50
CA THR A 277 25.47 -17.16 3.05
C THR A 277 24.03 -17.08 2.54
N PHE A 278 23.02 -17.13 3.42
CA PHE A 278 21.63 -16.94 3.05
C PHE A 278 21.23 -15.46 3.12
N ILE A 279 20.37 -15.04 2.19
CA ILE A 279 19.86 -13.66 2.11
C ILE A 279 18.98 -13.38 3.34
N ARG A 280 19.41 -12.42 4.16
CA ARG A 280 18.69 -11.97 5.36
C ARG A 280 17.88 -10.71 5.07
N PRO A 281 16.64 -10.57 5.61
CA PRO A 281 15.83 -9.35 5.46
C PRO A 281 16.48 -8.09 6.04
N GLU A 282 17.14 -8.22 7.20
CA GLU A 282 17.82 -7.16 7.92
C GLU A 282 16.91 -5.95 8.14
N PHE A 283 15.73 -6.17 8.71
CA PHE A 283 14.78 -5.08 8.91
C PHE A 283 15.32 -4.04 9.91
N GLY A 284 15.12 -2.75 9.62
CA GLY A 284 15.42 -1.68 10.57
C GLY A 284 16.90 -1.32 10.73
N HIS A 285 17.80 -1.90 9.92
CA HIS A 285 19.24 -1.59 9.95
C HIS A 285 19.58 -0.19 9.40
N VAL A 286 19.02 0.17 8.24
CA VAL A 286 19.25 1.46 7.57
C VAL A 286 17.98 2.34 7.57
N ARG A 287 16.85 1.71 7.26
CA ARG A 287 15.52 2.33 7.18
C ARG A 287 14.49 1.39 7.80
N CYS A 288 13.29 1.88 8.09
CA CYS A 288 12.18 1.04 8.58
C CYS A 288 11.55 0.19 7.48
N TRP A 289 12.40 -0.49 6.72
CA TRP A 289 12.09 -1.32 5.57
C TRP A 289 13.22 -2.31 5.28
N TYR A 290 13.10 -3.10 4.21
CA TYR A 290 14.16 -3.97 3.72
C TYR A 290 15.43 -3.19 3.41
N THR A 291 16.55 -3.73 3.88
CA THR A 291 17.87 -3.16 3.70
C THR A 291 18.42 -3.44 2.30
N THR A 292 18.42 -4.71 1.87
CA THR A 292 18.91 -5.11 0.55
C THR A 292 17.78 -5.36 -0.45
N ASP A 293 18.04 -5.05 -1.72
CA ASP A 293 17.09 -5.31 -2.82
C ASP A 293 16.90 -6.80 -3.07
N GLU A 294 17.94 -7.62 -2.87
CA GLU A 294 17.85 -9.08 -2.97
C GLU A 294 16.87 -9.66 -1.94
N ALA A 295 16.91 -9.19 -0.69
CA ALA A 295 15.98 -9.63 0.33
C ALA A 295 14.54 -9.19 0.03
N ARG A 296 14.38 -7.94 -0.43
CA ARG A 296 13.07 -7.44 -0.89
C ARG A 296 12.51 -8.31 -2.04
N ALA A 297 13.36 -8.71 -2.97
CA ALA A 297 12.98 -9.57 -4.09
C ALA A 297 12.44 -10.92 -3.63
N VAL A 298 13.17 -11.62 -2.77
CA VAL A 298 12.83 -12.98 -2.36
C VAL A 298 11.63 -13.00 -1.42
N TYR A 299 11.63 -12.14 -0.40
CA TYR A 299 10.66 -12.21 0.69
C TYR A 299 9.38 -11.39 0.43
N PHE A 300 9.46 -10.35 -0.39
CA PHE A 300 8.30 -9.48 -0.68
C PHE A 300 7.78 -9.70 -2.09
N TYR A 301 8.59 -9.41 -3.11
CA TYR A 301 8.13 -9.50 -4.50
C TYR A 301 7.90 -10.93 -4.97
N GLY A 302 8.66 -11.91 -4.48
CA GLY A 302 8.50 -13.33 -4.83
C GLY A 302 7.08 -13.86 -4.53
N PRO A 303 6.64 -13.88 -3.26
CA PRO A 303 5.29 -14.30 -2.90
C PRO A 303 4.20 -13.48 -3.60
N MET A 304 4.38 -12.17 -3.72
CA MET A 304 3.42 -11.30 -4.42
C MET A 304 3.30 -11.68 -5.89
N SER A 305 4.41 -11.91 -6.59
CA SER A 305 4.44 -12.33 -7.99
C SER A 305 3.67 -13.63 -8.20
N VAL A 306 3.87 -14.62 -7.33
CA VAL A 306 3.13 -15.88 -7.37
C VAL A 306 1.62 -15.63 -7.26
N THR A 307 1.19 -14.80 -6.30
CA THR A 307 -0.24 -14.47 -6.16
C THR A 307 -0.80 -13.71 -7.35
N VAL A 308 -0.04 -12.78 -7.95
CA VAL A 308 -0.44 -12.04 -9.15
C VAL A 308 -0.62 -12.99 -10.33
N ILE A 309 0.33 -13.90 -10.57
CA ILE A 309 0.24 -14.92 -11.63
C ILE A 309 -1.00 -15.80 -11.41
N CYS A 310 -1.22 -16.29 -10.19
CA CYS A 310 -2.43 -17.05 -9.86
C CYS A 310 -3.71 -16.26 -10.15
N ASN A 311 -3.74 -14.97 -9.82
CA ASN A 311 -4.90 -14.10 -10.09
C ASN A 311 -5.15 -13.96 -11.59
N ILE A 312 -4.10 -13.72 -12.40
CA ILE A 312 -4.19 -13.65 -13.86
C ILE A 312 -4.82 -14.93 -14.41
N CYS A 313 -4.32 -16.10 -14.00
CA CYS A 313 -4.87 -17.39 -14.44
C CYS A 313 -6.35 -17.55 -14.05
N LEU A 314 -6.73 -17.18 -12.81
CA LEU A 314 -8.12 -17.25 -12.34
C LEU A 314 -9.03 -16.30 -13.12
N PHE A 315 -8.58 -15.08 -13.43
CA PHE A 315 -9.34 -14.12 -14.24
C PHE A 315 -9.55 -14.61 -15.65
N ILE A 316 -8.51 -15.09 -16.33
CA ILE A 316 -8.62 -15.65 -17.69
C ILE A 316 -9.60 -16.82 -17.68
N SER A 317 -9.47 -17.75 -16.73
CA SER A 317 -10.38 -18.88 -16.59
C SER A 317 -11.82 -18.44 -16.34
N THR A 318 -12.03 -17.42 -15.50
CA THR A 318 -13.35 -16.87 -15.20
C THR A 318 -13.96 -16.20 -16.43
N ALA A 319 -13.19 -15.38 -17.15
CA ALA A 319 -13.63 -14.73 -18.38
C ALA A 319 -14.05 -15.75 -19.44
N LEU A 320 -13.24 -16.80 -19.65
CA LEU A 320 -13.57 -17.90 -20.56
C LEU A 320 -14.85 -18.63 -20.15
N LYS A 321 -15.06 -18.89 -18.85
CA LYS A 321 -16.29 -19.50 -18.34
C LYS A 321 -17.51 -18.61 -18.56
N ILE A 322 -17.39 -17.31 -18.30
CA ILE A 322 -18.49 -16.34 -18.53
C ILE A 322 -18.85 -16.28 -20.01
N LEU A 323 -17.85 -16.26 -20.90
CA LEU A 323 -18.08 -16.25 -22.35
C LEU A 323 -18.75 -17.53 -22.85
N ARG A 324 -18.35 -18.70 -22.32
CA ARG A 324 -19.01 -19.98 -22.62
C ARG A 324 -20.45 -19.98 -22.13
N HIS A 325 -20.69 -19.57 -20.88
CA HIS A 325 -22.03 -19.50 -20.33
C HIS A 325 -22.93 -18.50 -21.08
N GLN A 326 -22.41 -17.36 -21.52
CA GLN A 326 -23.20 -16.41 -22.31
C GLN A 326 -23.68 -17.02 -23.63
N LYS A 327 -22.82 -17.80 -24.32
CA LYS A 327 -23.19 -18.53 -25.54
C LYS A 327 -24.26 -19.60 -25.29
N ASP A 328 -24.21 -20.28 -24.14
CA ASP A 328 -25.19 -21.31 -23.79
C ASP A 328 -26.52 -20.72 -23.24
N THR A 329 -26.47 -19.53 -22.65
CA THR A 329 -27.61 -18.89 -21.96
C THR A 329 -28.49 -18.06 -22.90
N ASP A 330 -27.98 -17.65 -24.08
CA ASP A 330 -28.75 -16.95 -25.12
C ASP A 330 -29.98 -17.75 -25.59
N HIS A 331 -30.05 -19.04 -25.27
CA HIS A 331 -31.18 -19.87 -25.68
C HIS A 331 -32.27 -20.07 -24.61
N HIS A 332 -32.02 -19.95 -23.29
CA HIS A 332 -32.97 -20.52 -22.32
C HIS A 332 -32.73 -20.10 -20.84
N LEU A 333 -33.08 -18.89 -20.37
CA LEU A 333 -33.28 -18.67 -18.92
C LEU A 333 -34.43 -17.71 -18.58
N ARG A 334 -35.39 -18.24 -17.79
CA ARG A 334 -36.53 -17.53 -17.19
C ARG A 334 -36.18 -17.16 -15.73
N GLY A 335 -36.30 -15.88 -15.37
CA GLY A 335 -36.41 -15.44 -13.97
C GLY A 335 -35.15 -15.57 -13.09
N SER A 336 -35.35 -15.78 -11.76
CA SER A 336 -34.41 -15.57 -10.63
C SER A 336 -32.91 -15.89 -10.83
N GLU A 337 -32.54 -16.85 -11.68
CA GLU A 337 -31.14 -17.15 -12.00
C GLU A 337 -30.46 -16.03 -12.80
N SER A 338 -31.20 -15.33 -13.67
CA SER A 338 -30.71 -14.17 -14.44
C SER A 338 -30.28 -13.02 -13.54
N ARG A 339 -31.10 -12.63 -12.55
CA ARG A 339 -30.74 -11.54 -11.60
C ARG A 339 -29.47 -11.86 -10.81
N ARG A 340 -29.31 -13.11 -10.38
CA ARG A 340 -28.12 -13.56 -9.64
C ARG A 340 -26.88 -13.64 -10.52
N HIS A 341 -27.05 -13.94 -11.81
CA HIS A 341 -25.97 -13.89 -12.79
C HIS A 341 -25.51 -12.45 -13.03
N ASP A 342 -26.45 -11.51 -13.17
CA ASP A 342 -26.14 -10.08 -13.33
C ASP A 342 -25.40 -9.51 -12.12
N ASP A 343 -25.80 -9.86 -10.90
CA ASP A 343 -25.07 -9.45 -9.69
C ASP A 343 -23.63 -9.99 -9.67
N ASN A 344 -23.42 -11.29 -9.97
CA ASN A 344 -22.07 -11.86 -10.02
C ASN A 344 -21.24 -11.24 -11.17
N LYS A 345 -21.87 -10.90 -12.31
CA LYS A 345 -21.21 -10.23 -13.44
C LYS A 345 -20.79 -8.80 -13.06
N GLN A 346 -21.61 -8.10 -12.28
CA GLN A 346 -21.26 -6.80 -11.74
C GLN A 346 -20.06 -6.89 -10.78
N TRP A 347 -20.05 -7.87 -9.88
CA TRP A 347 -18.90 -8.13 -8.99
C TRP A 347 -17.66 -8.57 -9.74
N PHE A 348 -17.79 -9.40 -10.78
CA PHE A 348 -16.69 -9.75 -11.67
C PHE A 348 -16.09 -8.52 -12.34
N ASN A 349 -16.91 -7.65 -12.94
CA ASN A 349 -16.42 -6.41 -13.56
C ASN A 349 -15.76 -5.48 -12.54
N LEU A 350 -16.25 -5.45 -11.29
CA LEU A 350 -15.62 -4.69 -10.21
C LEU A 350 -14.26 -5.24 -9.83
N TYR A 351 -14.15 -6.55 -9.61
CA TYR A 351 -12.89 -7.16 -9.22
C TYR A 351 -11.91 -7.20 -10.39
N LEU A 352 -12.39 -7.26 -11.64
CA LEU A 352 -11.55 -7.08 -12.83
C LEU A 352 -10.99 -5.66 -12.88
N LYS A 353 -11.81 -4.62 -12.67
CA LYS A 353 -11.31 -3.24 -12.56
C LYS A 353 -10.30 -3.08 -11.42
N LEU A 354 -10.61 -3.66 -10.25
CA LEU A 354 -9.70 -3.66 -9.11
C LEU A 354 -8.39 -4.36 -9.46
N PHE A 355 -8.43 -5.53 -10.11
CA PHE A 355 -7.24 -6.28 -10.49
C PHE A 355 -6.44 -5.58 -11.58
N ILE A 356 -7.07 -4.96 -12.57
CA ILE A 356 -6.36 -4.19 -13.60
C ILE A 356 -5.62 -3.03 -12.93
N VAL A 357 -6.31 -2.26 -12.08
CA VAL A 357 -5.68 -1.12 -11.38
C VAL A 357 -4.55 -1.61 -10.46
N MET A 358 -4.80 -2.64 -9.65
CA MET A 358 -3.87 -3.07 -8.61
C MET A 358 -2.78 -4.00 -9.15
N GLY A 359 -3.17 -5.03 -9.89
CA GLY A 359 -2.26 -6.03 -10.45
C GLY A 359 -1.31 -5.45 -11.49
N ILE A 360 -1.74 -4.47 -12.30
CA ILE A 360 -0.82 -3.78 -13.21
C ILE A 360 0.13 -2.89 -12.43
N ASN A 361 -0.34 -2.08 -11.47
CA ASN A 361 0.55 -1.25 -10.65
C ASN A 361 1.66 -2.08 -10.00
N TRP A 362 1.29 -3.17 -9.33
CA TRP A 362 2.27 -4.04 -8.69
C TRP A 362 3.15 -4.83 -9.66
N SER A 363 2.64 -5.15 -10.86
CA SER A 363 3.50 -5.72 -11.92
C SER A 363 4.52 -4.70 -12.40
N MET A 364 4.11 -3.45 -12.59
CA MET A 364 5.02 -2.37 -12.99
C MET A 364 6.07 -2.09 -11.91
N GLU A 365 5.71 -2.12 -10.62
CA GLU A 365 6.65 -2.02 -9.50
C GLU A 365 7.71 -3.15 -9.49
N ILE A 366 7.30 -4.38 -9.84
CA ILE A 366 8.25 -5.49 -9.96
C ILE A 366 9.16 -5.30 -11.18
N ILE A 367 8.61 -4.78 -12.29
CA ILE A 367 9.39 -4.54 -13.52
C ILE A 367 10.35 -3.36 -13.33
N SER A 368 9.94 -2.27 -12.67
CA SER A 368 10.80 -1.13 -12.37
C SER A 368 11.99 -1.53 -11.50
N TRP A 369 11.74 -2.39 -10.51
CA TRP A 369 12.80 -2.99 -9.71
C TRP A 369 13.74 -3.89 -10.53
N LEU A 370 13.23 -4.68 -11.47
CA LEU A 370 14.05 -5.55 -12.34
C LEU A 370 14.88 -4.77 -13.37
N PHE A 371 14.37 -3.64 -13.86
CA PHE A 371 14.97 -2.86 -14.94
C PHE A 371 15.36 -1.45 -14.47
N LYS A 372 16.32 -1.38 -13.53
CA LYS A 372 16.84 -0.12 -12.98
C LYS A 372 17.41 0.84 -14.03
N SER A 373 17.88 0.33 -15.17
CA SER A 373 18.48 1.13 -16.25
C SER A 373 17.45 1.84 -17.16
N ALA A 374 16.15 1.68 -16.89
CA ALA A 374 15.11 2.35 -17.68
C ALA A 374 14.96 3.83 -17.27
N PRO A 375 14.70 4.75 -18.22
CA PRO A 375 14.51 6.16 -17.90
C PRO A 375 13.33 6.41 -16.94
N ALA A 376 13.48 7.34 -16.00
CA ALA A 376 12.48 7.65 -14.96
C ALA A 376 11.07 7.96 -15.51
N TYR A 377 10.97 8.61 -16.67
CA TYR A 377 9.69 8.96 -17.29
C TYR A 377 8.80 7.74 -17.63
N VAL A 378 9.40 6.55 -17.76
CA VAL A 378 8.66 5.30 -18.03
C VAL A 378 7.80 4.92 -16.82
N TRP A 379 8.24 5.28 -15.63
CA TRP A 379 7.62 4.90 -14.36
C TRP A 379 6.64 5.95 -13.82
N TYR A 380 6.66 7.20 -14.32
CA TYR A 380 5.76 8.26 -13.84
C TYR A 380 4.28 7.88 -13.86
N LEU A 381 3.83 7.13 -14.86
CA LEU A 381 2.43 6.69 -14.91
C LEU A 381 2.12 5.61 -13.86
N SER A 382 3.02 4.65 -13.64
CA SER A 382 2.85 3.63 -12.59
C SER A 382 2.90 4.27 -11.21
N ASP A 383 3.80 5.23 -11.00
CA ASP A 383 3.99 5.85 -9.70
C ASP A 383 2.82 6.79 -9.38
N LEU A 384 2.32 7.54 -10.38
CA LEU A 384 1.09 8.33 -10.23
C LEU A 384 -0.13 7.45 -9.91
N THR A 385 -0.26 6.29 -10.54
CA THR A 385 -1.39 5.39 -10.27
C THR A 385 -1.26 4.67 -8.93
N ASN A 386 -0.03 4.39 -8.47
CA ASN A 386 0.26 3.86 -7.14
C ASN A 386 -0.09 4.89 -6.05
N THR A 387 0.31 6.14 -6.22
CA THR A 387 0.00 7.21 -5.27
C THR A 387 -1.49 7.55 -5.21
N LEU A 388 -2.22 7.45 -6.33
CA LEU A 388 -3.67 7.65 -6.39
C LEU A 388 -4.50 6.41 -6.06
N GLN A 389 -3.86 5.30 -5.65
CA GLN A 389 -4.52 4.01 -5.49
C GLN A 389 -5.73 4.06 -4.53
N GLY A 390 -5.62 4.80 -3.43
CA GLY A 390 -6.71 5.00 -2.48
C GLY A 390 -7.93 5.70 -3.10
N VAL A 391 -7.69 6.73 -3.91
CA VAL A 391 -8.74 7.45 -4.65
C VAL A 391 -9.40 6.53 -5.67
N ILE A 392 -8.62 5.75 -6.42
CA ILE A 392 -9.15 4.84 -7.44
C ILE A 392 -10.04 3.77 -6.79
N ILE A 393 -9.60 3.17 -5.68
CA ILE A 393 -10.40 2.20 -4.91
C ILE A 393 -11.73 2.83 -4.45
N PHE A 394 -11.70 4.06 -3.93
CA PHE A 394 -12.90 4.78 -3.51
C PHE A 394 -13.88 5.01 -4.67
N ILE A 395 -13.38 5.43 -5.84
CA ILE A 395 -14.23 5.63 -7.03
C ILE A 395 -14.87 4.30 -7.45
N ILE A 396 -14.11 3.20 -7.45
CA ILE A 396 -14.60 1.88 -7.88
C ILE A 396 -15.68 1.34 -6.94
N PHE A 397 -15.50 1.48 -5.62
CA PHE A 397 -16.32 0.77 -4.63
C PHE A 397 -17.32 1.63 -3.86
N VAL A 398 -17.06 2.92 -3.67
CA VAL A 398 -17.90 3.82 -2.87
C VAL A 398 -18.65 4.82 -3.73
N TRP A 399 -18.01 5.39 -4.77
CA TRP A 399 -18.65 6.34 -5.68
C TRP A 399 -19.62 5.65 -6.65
N LYS A 400 -20.67 5.05 -6.08
CA LYS A 400 -21.79 4.46 -6.80
C LYS A 400 -23.10 4.97 -6.23
N ASP A 401 -24.07 5.23 -7.09
CA ASP A 401 -25.37 5.75 -6.66
C ASP A 401 -26.08 4.82 -5.68
N LYS A 402 -25.87 3.50 -5.83
CA LYS A 402 -26.38 2.51 -4.86
C LYS A 402 -25.85 2.75 -3.46
N ILE A 403 -24.54 3.00 -3.32
CA ILE A 403 -23.88 3.20 -2.03
C ILE A 403 -24.28 4.55 -1.45
N LYS A 404 -24.32 5.61 -2.28
CA LYS A 404 -24.81 6.94 -1.88
C LYS A 404 -26.24 6.86 -1.32
N ARG A 405 -27.16 6.17 -2.00
CA ARG A 405 -28.53 5.97 -1.50
C ARG A 405 -28.59 5.19 -0.19
N LEU A 406 -27.74 4.17 -0.01
CA LEU A 406 -27.67 3.40 1.24
C LEU A 406 -27.14 4.26 2.40
N LEU A 407 -26.15 5.11 2.15
CA LEU A 407 -25.63 6.07 3.13
C LEU A 407 -26.70 7.09 3.52
N LEU A 408 -27.37 7.70 2.54
CA LEU A 408 -28.48 8.64 2.79
C LEU A 408 -29.60 8.01 3.62
N LYS A 409 -29.97 6.76 3.32
CA LYS A 409 -30.95 5.99 4.11
C LYS A 409 -30.48 5.75 5.55
N ARG A 410 -29.19 5.43 5.75
CA ARG A 410 -28.63 5.13 7.07
C ARG A 410 -28.49 6.38 7.95
N PHE A 411 -28.15 7.53 7.35
CA PHE A 411 -27.98 8.79 8.06
C PHE A 411 -29.26 9.65 8.11
N GLY A 412 -30.40 9.12 7.65
CA GLY A 412 -31.69 9.80 7.75
C GLY A 412 -31.87 11.00 6.81
N CYS A 413 -30.91 11.28 5.93
CA CYS A 413 -31.03 12.27 4.87
C CYS A 413 -31.87 11.70 3.73
N GLN A 414 -33.16 11.49 3.96
CA GLN A 414 -34.10 11.22 2.88
C GLN A 414 -34.18 12.50 2.04
N GLU A 415 -33.70 12.45 0.79
CA GLU A 415 -33.94 13.50 -0.19
C GLU A 415 -35.46 13.76 -0.23
N GLN A 416 -35.91 14.83 0.40
CA GLN A 416 -37.13 15.47 -0.01
C GLN A 416 -36.87 16.09 -1.39
N GLY A 417 -37.10 15.27 -2.43
CA GLY A 417 -37.53 15.70 -3.75
C GLY A 417 -36.62 16.64 -4.55
N LEU A 418 -35.45 16.18 -5.01
CA LEU A 418 -34.72 16.88 -6.09
C LEU A 418 -34.56 16.10 -7.40
N PHE A 419 -35.01 14.84 -7.48
CA PHE A 419 -35.06 14.09 -8.75
C PHE A 419 -36.36 13.30 -8.97
N SER A 420 -37.51 13.84 -8.55
CA SER A 420 -38.79 13.43 -9.16
C SER A 420 -38.98 14.18 -10.47
N ARG A 421 -38.33 13.70 -11.54
CA ARG A 421 -38.65 14.13 -12.90
C ARG A 421 -40.01 13.53 -13.25
N ASN A 422 -41.07 14.29 -12.99
CA ASN A 422 -42.42 13.99 -13.41
C ASN A 422 -42.44 13.75 -14.93
N SER A 423 -42.56 12.48 -15.34
CA SER A 423 -43.15 12.14 -16.62
C SER A 423 -44.67 12.28 -16.50
N THR A 424 -45.17 13.51 -16.54
CA THR A 424 -46.56 13.75 -16.94
C THR A 424 -46.56 14.01 -18.43
N ARG A 425 -46.82 12.92 -19.16
CA ARG A 425 -47.23 12.90 -20.55
C ARG A 425 -48.54 13.69 -20.68
N SER A 426 -48.43 14.99 -21.00
CA SER A 426 -49.56 15.81 -21.42
C SER A 426 -49.95 15.41 -22.85
N GLY A 427 -50.84 14.42 -22.96
CA GLY A 427 -51.62 14.17 -24.17
C GLY A 427 -52.99 14.82 -24.00
N CYS A 428 -53.09 16.11 -24.37
CA CYS A 428 -54.37 16.80 -24.46
C CYS A 428 -55.03 16.38 -25.79
N HIS A 429 -56.03 15.49 -25.73
CA HIS A 429 -56.99 15.33 -26.81
C HIS A 429 -58.30 15.99 -26.38
N SER A 430 -58.56 17.13 -27.00
CA SER A 430 -59.82 17.86 -26.99
C SER A 430 -60.84 17.15 -27.88
N THR A 431 -62.04 16.83 -27.36
CA THR A 431 -63.25 16.74 -28.19
C THR A 431 -64.55 16.90 -27.36
N VAL A 432 -65.14 18.10 -27.49
CA VAL A 432 -66.57 18.39 -27.74
C VAL A 432 -67.63 18.07 -26.66
N SER A 433 -68.13 19.18 -26.09
CA SER A 433 -69.44 19.33 -25.47
C SER A 433 -70.59 18.90 -26.38
N ARG A 434 -71.57 18.17 -25.84
CA ARG A 434 -72.95 18.17 -26.34
C ARG A 434 -73.96 18.29 -25.20
N THR A 435 -74.88 19.19 -25.46
CA THR A 435 -75.95 19.79 -24.66
C THR A 435 -77.01 18.80 -24.21
N CYS A 436 -77.57 19.03 -23.01
CA CYS A 436 -78.78 18.40 -22.51
C CYS A 436 -80.04 18.98 -23.18
N THR A 437 -80.95 18.12 -23.64
CA THR A 437 -82.37 18.42 -23.83
C THR A 437 -83.23 17.20 -23.45
N THR A 438 -84.14 17.41 -22.49
CA THR A 438 -85.54 16.93 -22.32
C THR A 438 -85.95 15.63 -23.07
N THR A 439 -86.67 14.64 -22.52
CA THR A 439 -87.97 14.69 -21.81
C THR A 439 -88.42 13.26 -21.41
N SER A 440 -89.28 13.16 -20.40
CA SER A 440 -90.40 12.21 -20.16
C SER A 440 -90.17 10.69 -20.00
N GLY A 441 -90.61 10.19 -18.83
CA GLY A 441 -91.68 9.17 -18.75
C GLY A 441 -91.27 7.71 -18.52
N GLY A 442 -91.69 7.14 -17.37
CA GLY A 442 -91.94 5.70 -17.21
C GLY A 442 -91.10 4.98 -16.14
N LEU A 443 -91.69 4.80 -14.94
CA LEU A 443 -91.55 3.59 -14.11
C LEU A 443 -92.61 2.57 -14.58
N PRO A 444 -92.64 1.28 -14.13
CA PRO A 444 -91.79 0.55 -13.16
C PRO A 444 -91.26 -0.80 -13.77
N LEU A 445 -90.46 -1.65 -13.11
CA LEU A 445 -90.89 -2.68 -12.15
C LEU A 445 -89.67 -3.55 -11.69
N GLN A 446 -89.66 -3.88 -10.39
CA GLN A 446 -89.20 -5.08 -9.63
C GLN A 446 -88.11 -6.01 -10.22
N GLU A 447 -87.17 -6.58 -9.46
CA GLU A 447 -87.21 -7.34 -8.18
C GLU A 447 -85.73 -7.50 -7.75
N LYS A 448 -85.26 -7.54 -6.49
CA LYS A 448 -85.68 -8.37 -5.35
C LYS A 448 -84.98 -7.91 -4.05
N ILE A 449 -85.73 -8.04 -2.96
CA ILE A 449 -85.54 -7.72 -1.53
C ILE A 449 -84.40 -8.58 -0.91
N ASN A 450 -83.38 -8.05 -0.22
CA ASN A 450 -83.23 -7.52 1.18
C ASN A 450 -83.14 -8.61 2.30
N PRO A 451 -82.57 -8.30 3.50
CA PRO A 451 -81.50 -9.08 4.14
C PRO A 451 -81.89 -9.58 5.55
N TYR A 452 -80.99 -10.29 6.24
CA TYR A 452 -81.11 -10.52 7.68
C TYR A 452 -80.16 -9.62 8.49
N GLN A 453 -80.78 -8.70 9.22
CA GLN A 453 -80.41 -8.09 10.52
C GLN A 453 -79.99 -9.19 11.51
N THR A 454 -79.12 -9.04 12.51
CA THR A 454 -79.07 -8.16 13.71
C THR A 454 -77.88 -8.75 14.54
N ASN A 455 -77.09 -8.12 15.41
CA ASN A 455 -77.45 -7.26 16.53
C ASN A 455 -76.17 -6.71 17.22
N CYS A 456 -76.28 -5.45 17.69
CA CYS A 456 -75.68 -4.76 18.85
C CYS A 456 -74.41 -5.27 19.57
N ARG A 457 -73.43 -4.38 19.80
CA ARG A 457 -73.22 -3.69 21.10
C ARG A 457 -72.24 -2.52 21.01
N SER A 458 -72.56 -1.43 21.71
CA SER A 458 -71.84 -0.16 21.82
C SER A 458 -71.07 -0.01 23.15
N LYS A 459 -70.00 0.82 23.11
CA LYS A 459 -69.37 1.72 24.13
C LYS A 459 -67.84 1.70 23.96
N ASN A 460 -67.20 2.79 23.50
CA ASN A 460 -66.70 3.99 24.23
C ASN A 460 -65.72 3.61 25.37
N SER A 461 -64.58 4.25 25.63
CA SER A 461 -63.77 5.35 25.05
C SER A 461 -62.34 5.23 25.62
N SER A 462 -61.31 5.70 24.90
CA SER A 462 -60.39 6.80 25.28
C SER A 462 -59.27 6.51 26.31
N ASP A 463 -58.11 7.10 26.01
CA ASP A 463 -56.94 7.43 26.85
C ASP A 463 -55.95 6.30 27.18
N GLU A 464 -54.63 6.49 27.30
CA GLU A 464 -53.63 7.48 26.90
C GLU A 464 -52.29 6.83 27.36
N THR A 465 -51.16 7.15 26.70
CA THR A 465 -49.76 7.17 27.24
C THR A 465 -49.27 6.11 28.26
N ASP A 466 -48.22 5.35 27.92
CA ASP A 466 -46.82 5.68 28.28
C ASP A 466 -45.84 4.50 28.10
N CYS A 467 -44.60 4.86 27.75
CA CYS A 467 -43.42 3.97 27.72
C CYS A 467 -42.97 3.60 29.14
N PRO A 468 -42.18 2.52 29.28
CA PRO A 468 -40.74 2.73 29.53
C PRO A 468 -39.82 2.19 28.43
#